data_AF-A0A966MAS4-F1
#
_entry.id   AF-A0A966MAS4-F1
#
_cell.length_a   1.000
_cell.length_b   1.000
_cell.length_c   1.000
_cell.angle_alpha   90.00
_cell.angle_beta   90.00
_cell.angle_gamma   90.00
#
_symmetry.space_group_name_H-M   'P 1'
#
loop_
_entity.id
_entity.type
_entity.pdbx_description
1 polymer ?
#
loop_
_entity_poly.entity_id
_entity_poly.type
_entity_poly.pdbx_seq_one_letter_code
_entity_poly.pdbx_strand_id
1 'polypeptide(L)' 'IRFSFGRFTKESDVDKTLSILNNVVDRLRELSPLWEMHLDGIDLDTVTWNTH' A
#
# COMPACT_ATOMS: atom_id res chain seq x y z
N ILE A 1 -2.58 -7.26 -3.87
CA ILE A 1 -1.98 -8.21 -2.90
C ILE A 1 -3.07 -9.19 -2.48
N ARG A 2 -2.81 -10.51 -2.45
CA ARG A 2 -3.79 -11.53 -2.02
C ARG A 2 -3.33 -12.16 -0.71
N PHE A 3 -4.20 -12.16 0.30
CA PHE A 3 -4.00 -12.86 1.56
C PHE A 3 -4.82 -14.15 1.58
N SER A 4 -4.20 -15.24 2.00
CA SER A 4 -4.86 -16.54 2.15
C SER A 4 -4.78 -16.97 3.62
N PHE A 5 -5.90 -17.43 4.16
CA PHE A 5 -6.00 -17.91 5.54
C PHE A 5 -6.26 -19.42 5.56
N GLY A 6 -5.80 -20.12 6.59
CA GLY A 6 -5.94 -21.57 6.73
C GLY A 6 -6.22 -22.01 8.16
N ARG A 7 -6.34 -23.33 8.39
CA ARG A 7 -6.66 -23.93 9.70
C ARG A 7 -5.75 -23.47 10.85
N PHE A 8 -4.53 -23.04 10.54
CA PHE A 8 -3.53 -22.63 11.51
C PHE A 8 -3.42 -21.11 11.69
N THR A 9 -4.17 -20.32 10.92
CA THR A 9 -4.19 -18.87 11.08
C THR A 9 -4.89 -18.52 12.39
N LYS A 10 -4.19 -17.79 13.27
CA LYS A 10 -4.77 -17.22 14.49
C LYS A 10 -5.05 -15.74 14.30
N GLU A 11 -5.93 -15.21 15.14
CA GLU A 11 -6.24 -13.78 15.19
C GLU A 11 -4.98 -12.93 15.41
N SER A 12 -4.07 -13.38 16.28
CA SER A 12 -2.78 -12.71 16.51
C SER A 12 -1.90 -12.60 15.26
N ASP A 13 -1.99 -13.55 14.34
CA ASP A 13 -1.24 -13.51 13.08
C ASP A 13 -1.81 -12.44 12.14
N VAL A 14 -3.13 -12.23 12.18
CA VAL A 14 -3.82 -11.17 11.44
C VAL A 14 -3.41 -9.81 11.99
N ASP A 15 -3.46 -9.61 13.32
CA ASP A 15 -3.07 -8.35 13.96
C ASP A 15 -1.62 -7.98 13.66
N LYS A 16 -0.73 -8.97 13.72
CA LYS A 16 0.68 -8.79 13.37
C LYS A 16 0.85 -8.41 11.90
N THR A 17 0.12 -9.07 11.00
CA THR A 17 0.17 -8.76 9.56
C THR A 17 -0.36 -7.36 9.27
N LEU A 18 -1.42 -6.93 9.98
CA LEU A 18 -2.01 -5.60 9.85
C LEU A 18 -0.99 -4.51 10.26
N SER A 19 -0.31 -4.70 11.39
CA SER A 19 0.74 -3.80 11.85
C SER A 19 1.88 -3.67 10.84
N ILE A 20 2.34 -4.78 10.27
CA ILE A 20 3.40 -4.77 9.26
C ILE A 20 2.94 -4.08 7.98
N LEU A 21 1.72 -4.39 7.50
CA LEU A 21 1.19 -3.81 6.28
C LEU A 21 1.08 -2.29 6.34
N ASN A 22 0.58 -1.74 7.45
CA ASN A 22 0.49 -0.29 7.61
C ASN A 22 1.87 0.37 7.45
N ASN A 23 2.88 -0.13 8.17
CA ASN A 23 4.24 0.39 8.06
C ASN A 23 4.83 0.28 6.64
N VAL A 24 4.58 -0.84 5.96
CA VAL A 24 5.07 -1.04 4.59
C VAL A 24 4.38 -0.10 3.61
N VAL A 25 3.06 0.07 3.74
CA VAL A 25 2.29 0.98 2.89
C VAL A 25 2.73 2.43 3.11
N ASP A 26 2.92 2.85 4.37
CA ASP A 26 3.33 4.21 4.68
C ASP A 26 4.73 4.51 4.13
N ARG A 27 5.67 3.57 4.27
CA ARG A 27 6.99 3.71 3.66
C ARG A 27 6.95 3.78 2.13
N LEU A 28 6.08 2.99 1.48
CA LEU A 28 5.91 3.05 0.02
C LEU A 28 5.30 4.38 -0.42
N ARG A 29 4.41 4.95 0.40
CA ARG A 29 3.82 6.28 0.19
C ARG A 29 4.84 7.40 0.33
N GLU A 30 5.72 7.34 1.33
CA GLU A 30 6.82 8.31 1.52
C GLU A 30 7.78 8.36 0.33
N LEU A 31 7.95 7.25 -0.39
CA LEU A 31 8.87 7.14 -1.52
C LEU A 31 8.18 7.32 -2.88
N SER A 32 6.85 7.43 -2.91
CA SER A 32 6.08 7.47 -4.14
C SER A 32 5.74 8.91 -4.52
N PRO A 33 6.30 9.46 -5.60
CA PRO A 33 5.93 10.80 -6.09
C PRO A 33 4.45 10.86 -6.50
N LEU A 34 3.84 9.72 -6.84
CA LEU A 34 2.40 9.62 -7.11
C LEU A 34 1.55 9.87 -5.87
N TRP A 35 2.06 9.50 -4.69
CA TRP A 35 1.36 9.73 -3.43
C TRP A 35 1.39 11.21 -3.05
N GLU A 36 2.50 11.90 -3.31
CA GLU A 36 2.58 13.36 -3.17
C GLU A 36 1.60 14.06 -4.12
N MET A 37 1.57 13.64 -5.39
CA MET A 37 0.60 14.17 -6.38
C MET A 37 -0.85 13.94 -5.97
N HIS A 38 -1.16 12.78 -5.36
CA HIS A 38 -2.48 12.49 -4.81
C HIS A 38 -2.86 13.45 -3.68
N LEU A 39 -1.94 13.74 -2.76
CA LEU A 39 -2.16 14.67 -1.64
C LEU A 39 -2.33 16.12 -2.12
N ASP A 40 -1.62 16.51 -3.18
CA ASP A 40 -1.71 17.84 -3.80
C ASP A 40 -2.99 18.03 -4.65
N GLY A 41 -3.85 17.00 -4.73
CA GLY A 41 -5.12 17.07 -5.46
C GLY A 41 -4.98 17.03 -6.98
N ILE A 42 -3.83 16.57 -7.48
CA ILE A 42 -3.58 16.39 -8.91
C ILE A 42 -4.28 15.12 -9.37
N ASP A 43 -5.09 15.22 -10.42
CA ASP A 43 -5.78 14.09 -11.01
C ASP A 43 -4.77 13.12 -11.65
N LEU A 44 -4.56 11.97 -11.00
CA LEU A 44 -3.61 10.94 -11.41
C LEU A 44 -3.94 10.34 -12.78
N ASP A 45 -5.18 10.46 -13.27
CA ASP A 45 -5.58 9.99 -14.59
C ASP A 45 -5.01 10.86 -15.72
N THR A 46 -4.59 12.09 -15.40
CA THR A 46 -3.92 12.99 -16.36
C THR A 46 -2.41 12.79 -16.44
N VAL A 47 -1.85 11.95 -15.55
CA VAL A 47 -0.42 11.68 -15.50
C VAL A 47 -0.05 10.74 -16.65
N THR A 48 0.73 11.25 -17.60
CA THR A 48 1.34 10.43 -18.65
C THR A 48 2.41 9.54 -18.04
N TRP A 49 2.05 8.28 -17.81
CA TRP A 49 2.99 7.24 -17.41
C TRP A 49 4.05 7.10 -18.51
N ASN A 50 5.32 7.36 -18.17
CA ASN A 50 6.43 7.02 -19.07
C ASN A 50 6.50 5.50 -19.17
N THR A 51 5.90 4.95 -20.22
CA THR A 51 6.01 3.53 -20.59
C THR A 51 7.46 3.27 -20.99
N HIS A 52 8.24 2.73 -20.06
CA HIS A 52 9.50 2.06 -20.36
C HIS A 52 9.26 0.56 -20.53
#